data_AF-A0A7G9R1U2-F1
#
_entry.id   AF-A0A7G9R1U2-F1
#
_cell.length_a   1.000
_cell.length_b   1.000
_cell.length_c   1.000
_cell.angle_alpha   90.00
_cell.angle_beta   90.00
_cell.angle_gamma   90.00
#
_symmetry.space_group_name_H-M   'P 1'
#
loop_
_entity.id
_entity.type
_entity.pdbx_description
1 polymer ?
#
loop_
_entity_poly.entity_id
_entity_poly.type
_entity_poly.pdbx_seq_one_letter_code
_entity_poly.pdbx_strand_id
1 'polypeptide(L)' 'MAGDPSLTDDDLQREIDLVGALVLAASQTDGPLSQERIDEILGVDDPPGADADADAAEAAPPAAG' A
#
# COMPACT_ATOMS: atom_id res chain seq x y z
N MET A 1 -24.66 16.77 -15.26
CA MET A 1 -23.28 17.20 -15.56
C MET A 1 -22.44 15.94 -15.52
N ALA A 2 -22.05 15.41 -16.68
CA ALA A 2 -21.05 14.34 -16.71
C ALA A 2 -19.70 15.01 -16.46
N GLY A 3 -18.99 14.61 -15.41
CA GLY A 3 -17.66 15.13 -15.07
C GLY A 3 -16.64 14.77 -16.14
N ASP A 4 -15.52 15.50 -16.15
CA ASP A 4 -14.41 15.25 -17.07
C ASP A 4 -13.69 13.94 -16.68
N PRO A 5 -13.66 12.91 -17.55
CA PRO A 5 -13.02 11.62 -17.26
C PRO A 5 -11.49 11.72 -17.15
N SER A 6 -10.87 12.83 -17.54
CA SER A 6 -9.44 13.08 -17.34
C SER A 6 -9.09 13.52 -15.91
N LEU A 7 -10.10 13.86 -15.10
CA LEU A 7 -9.95 14.17 -13.67
C LEU A 7 -10.18 12.95 -12.77
N THR A 8 -10.73 11.86 -13.33
CA THR A 8 -10.82 10.57 -12.64
C THR A 8 -9.51 9.83 -12.83
N ASP A 9 -8.72 9.83 -11.76
CA ASP A 9 -7.56 8.97 -11.61
C ASP A 9 -8.00 7.75 -10.80
N ASP A 10 -8.15 6.61 -11.49
CA ASP A 10 -8.64 5.37 -10.89
C ASP A 10 -7.66 4.81 -9.85
N ASP A 11 -6.35 5.06 -10.02
CA ASP A 11 -5.32 4.63 -9.07
C ASP A 11 -5.39 5.48 -7.81
N LEU A 12 -5.53 6.81 -7.95
CA LEU A 12 -5.76 7.71 -6.82
C LEU A 12 -7.07 7.40 -6.10
N GLN A 13 -8.14 7.12 -6.84
CA GLN A 13 -9.43 6.75 -6.25
C GLN A 13 -9.31 5.47 -5.42
N ARG A 14 -8.57 4.48 -5.92
CA ARG A 14 -8.28 3.25 -5.20
C ARG A 14 -7.48 3.49 -3.92
N GLU A 15 -6.50 4.39 -3.95
CA GLU A 15 -5.72 4.78 -2.77
C GLU A 15 -6.61 5.44 -1.71
N ILE A 16 -7.48 6.38 -2.12
CA ILE A 16 -8.44 7.04 -1.22
C ILE A 16 -9.34 6.02 -0.53
N ASP A 17 -9.86 5.04 -1.28
CA ASP A 17 -10.74 4.00 -0.75
C ASP A 17 -9.99 3.10 0.25
N LEU A 18 -8.74 2.72 -0.04
CA LEU A 18 -7.89 1.92 0.84
C LEU A 18 -7.58 2.65 2.16
N VAL A 19 -7.18 3.92 2.09
CA VAL A 19 -6.90 4.74 3.29
C VAL A 19 -8.18 4.93 4.11
N GLY A 20 -9.31 5.18 3.44
CA GLY A 20 -10.63 5.27 4.09
C GLY A 20 -10.97 3.99 4.86
N ALA A 21 -10.74 2.83 4.27
CA ALA A 21 -10.96 1.53 4.90
C ALA A 21 -10.07 1.32 6.14
N LEU A 22 -8.79 1.69 6.07
CA LEU A 22 -7.86 1.63 7.21
C LEU A 22 -8.30 2.53 8.37
N VAL A 23 -8.68 3.77 8.08
CA VAL A 23 -9.16 4.73 9.09
C VAL A 23 -10.44 4.22 9.75
N LEU A 24 -11.39 3.73 8.95
CA LEU A 24 -12.61 3.13 9.46
C LEU A 24 -12.33 1.93 10.37
N ALA A 25 -11.44 1.02 9.98
CA ALA A 25 -11.09 -0.14 10.80
C ALA A 25 -10.41 0.27 12.12
N ALA A 26 -9.48 1.24 12.06
CA ALA A 26 -8.80 1.75 13.25
C ALA A 26 -9.80 2.41 14.21
N SER A 27 -10.75 3.19 13.70
CA SER A 27 -11.78 3.84 14.53
C SER A 27 -12.74 2.88 15.25
N GLN A 28 -12.84 1.64 14.78
CA GLN A 28 -13.72 0.61 15.34
C GLN A 28 -12.99 -0.33 16.31
N THR A 29 -11.69 -0.15 16.49
CA THR A 29 -10.84 -0.99 17.32
C THR A 29 -10.35 -0.20 18.52
N ASP A 30 -10.45 -0.78 19.72
CA ASP A 30 -9.82 -0.22 20.91
C ASP A 30 -8.32 -0.55 20.89
N GLY A 31 -7.52 0.36 20.33
CA GLY A 31 -6.07 0.23 20.22
C GLY A 31 -5.56 0.09 18.78
N PRO A 32 -4.26 -0.18 18.58
CA PRO A 32 -3.69 -0.31 17.24
C PRO A 32 -4.23 -1.54 16.51
N LEU A 33 -4.36 -1.43 15.19
CA LEU A 33 -4.67 -2.57 14.32
C LEU A 33 -3.50 -3.57 14.32
N SER A 34 -3.81 -4.87 14.24
CA SER A 34 -2.80 -5.90 14.00
C SER A 34 -2.30 -5.85 12.56
N GLN A 35 -1.07 -6.32 12.33
CA GLN A 35 -0.48 -6.40 11.00
C GLN A 35 -1.35 -7.25 10.06
N GLU A 36 -1.78 -8.43 10.52
CA GLU A 36 -2.70 -9.32 9.78
C GLU A 36 -3.97 -8.59 9.31
N ARG A 37 -4.53 -7.70 10.15
CA ARG A 37 -5.73 -6.94 9.81
C ARG A 37 -5.44 -5.82 8.82
N ILE A 38 -4.27 -5.21 8.90
CA ILE A 38 -3.81 -4.20 7.93
C ILE A 38 -3.61 -4.86 6.57
N ASP A 39 -2.94 -6.02 6.52
CA ASP A 39 -2.67 -6.77 5.31
C ASP A 39 -3.97 -7.22 4.63
N GLU A 40 -4.95 -7.71 5.41
CA GLU A 40 -6.29 -8.04 4.90
C GLU A 40 -6.99 -6.83 4.26
N ILE A 41 -6.93 -5.65 4.89
CA ILE A 41 -7.55 -4.41 4.37
C ILE A 41 -6.83 -3.94 3.10
N LEU A 42 -5.51 -4.06 3.08
CA LEU A 42 -4.68 -3.70 1.92
C LEU A 42 -4.74 -4.74 0.79
N GLY A 43 -5.30 -5.92 1.06
CA GLY A 43 -5.30 -7.04 0.11
C GLY A 43 -3.91 -7.58 -0.16
N VAL A 44 -2.99 -7.46 0.81
CA VAL A 44 -1.67 -8.08 0.76
C VAL A 44 -1.86 -9.53 1.20
N ASP A 45 -2.12 -10.41 0.22
CA ASP A 45 -1.89 -11.83 0.43
C ASP A 45 -0.38 -11.99 0.60
N ASP A 46 0.10 -12.51 1.73
CA ASP A 46 1.52 -12.80 1.94
C ASP A 46 1.88 -14.08 1.17
N PRO A 47 2.44 -14.04 -0.07
CA PRO A 47 3.05 -15.23 -0.61
C PRO A 47 4.29 -15.51 0.25
N PRO A 48 4.53 -16.76 0.70
CA PRO A 48 5.75 -17.06 1.44
C PRO A 48 6.98 -16.72 0.59
N GLY A 49 7.59 -15.56 0.82
CA GLY A 49 8.84 -15.13 0.17
C GLY A 49 8.85 -13.79 -0.60
N ALA A 50 7.91 -12.87 -0.43
CA ALA A 50 7.97 -11.54 -1.10
C ALA A 50 8.89 -10.50 -0.41
N ASP A 51 9.54 -10.85 0.70
CA ASP A 51 10.62 -10.04 1.30
C ASP A 51 11.98 -10.33 0.63
N ALA A 52 12.16 -9.96 -0.64
CA ALA A 52 13.49 -10.08 -1.28
C ALA A 52 13.85 -8.98 -2.29
N ASP A 53 12.89 -8.24 -2.86
CA ASP A 53 13.19 -7.39 -4.03
C ASP A 53 13.22 -5.87 -3.77
N ALA A 54 13.06 -5.41 -2.52
CA ALA A 54 13.14 -3.97 -2.20
C ALA A 54 14.51 -3.50 -1.68
N ASP A 55 15.41 -4.39 -1.25
CA ASP A 55 16.69 -4.04 -0.60
C ASP A 55 17.95 -4.33 -1.47
N ALA A 56 17.79 -4.60 -2.76
CA ALA A 56 18.92 -4.91 -3.66
C ALA A 56 19.34 -3.76 -4.59
N ALA A 57 18.61 -2.63 -4.60
CA ALA A 57 18.88 -1.53 -5.53
C ALA A 57 19.87 -0.46 -5.01
N GLU A 58 20.28 -0.51 -3.74
CA GLU A 58 21.19 0.49 -3.15
C GLU A 58 22.38 -0.12 -2.40
N ALA A 59 23.08 -1.10 -3.00
CA ALA A 59 24.38 -1.52 -2.48
C ALA A 59 25.36 -2.00 -3.58
N ALA A 60 26.18 -1.05 -4.04
CA ALA A 60 27.63 -1.15 -4.31
C ALA A 60 28.12 -0.76 -5.74
N PRO A 61 29.32 -0.14 -5.84
CA PRO A 61 29.72 0.76 -6.94
C PRO A 61 30.65 0.10 -7.97
N PRO A 62 30.87 0.70 -9.17
CA PRO A 62 32.07 0.40 -9.94
C PRO A 62 33.18 1.41 -9.62
N ALA A 63 34.28 0.88 -9.08
CA ALA A 63 35.58 1.51 -9.05
C ALA A 63 36.07 1.83 -10.48
N ALA A 64 36.73 2.98 -10.66
CA ALA A 64 37.57 3.24 -11.81
C ALA A 64 38.89 3.85 -11.32
N GLY A 65 39.98 3.11 -11.56
CA GLY A 65 41.36 3.57 -11.40
C GLY A 65 41.91 4.20 -12.68
#